data_AF-A0A9D6TE15-F1
#
_entry.id   AF-A0A9D6TE15-F1
#
_cell.length_a   1.000
_cell.length_b   1.000
_cell.length_c   1.000
_cell.angle_alpha   90.00
_cell.angle_beta   90.00
_cell.angle_gamma   90.00
#
_symmetry.space_group_name_H-M   'P 1'
#
loop_
_entity.id
_entity.type
_entity.pdbx_description
1 polymer ?
#
loop_
_entity_poly.entity_id
_entity_poly.type
_entity_poly.pdbx_seq_one_letter_code
_entity_poly.pdbx_strand_id
1 'polypeptide(L)'
;MSSIRILTALLICALALPGAAARVRADEALERERRIIEQQRRVLGEQRRARELEEAETRRQAAQAERSKQERDAPVALEAAANRLANDLTPSGVSCGKLALMPLLHRGQRTRFGDAIAERLRRALRGRGVTLVERDQLNRIVAEQKLGVSGLVDERTTAQIGRLAGADSLLFGTVEETGGSIVVEARVVSIGEGVVLAAEQAGVPSNDITRALLADVVTTEPPRLPEAEEKSNH
;
A
#
# COMPACT_ATOMS: atom_id res chain seq x y z
N MET A 1 -36.94 31.86 20.92
CA MET A 1 -37.38 33.18 21.44
C MET A 1 -38.83 33.22 21.90
N SER A 2 -39.76 32.41 21.36
CA SER A 2 -41.17 32.40 21.80
C SER A 2 -41.41 31.85 23.21
N SER A 3 -40.63 30.87 23.68
CA SER A 3 -40.84 30.22 25.00
C SER A 3 -40.56 31.13 26.19
N ILE A 4 -39.62 32.09 26.07
CA ILE A 4 -39.30 33.05 27.14
C ILE A 4 -40.44 34.06 27.33
N ARG A 5 -41.13 34.43 26.23
CA ARG A 5 -42.29 35.33 26.26
C ARG A 5 -43.53 34.69 26.89
N ILE A 6 -43.70 33.37 26.73
CA ILE A 6 -44.81 32.62 27.31
C ILE A 6 -44.59 32.44 28.82
N LEU A 7 -43.36 32.12 29.25
CA LEU A 7 -43.02 31.96 30.67
C LEU A 7 -43.19 33.28 31.45
N THR A 8 -42.79 34.42 30.86
CA THR A 8 -42.96 35.74 31.48
C THR A 8 -44.42 36.16 31.56
N ALA A 9 -45.24 35.88 30.53
CA ALA A 9 -46.66 36.17 30.56
C ALA A 9 -47.43 35.32 31.60
N LEU A 10 -47.09 34.04 31.74
CA LEU A 10 -47.66 33.13 32.76
C LEU A 10 -47.29 33.57 34.19
N LEU A 11 -46.04 33.99 34.42
CA LEU A 11 -45.59 34.50 35.71
C LEU A 11 -46.32 35.80 36.12
N ILE A 12 -46.55 36.71 35.18
CA ILE A 12 -47.29 37.95 35.40
C ILE A 12 -48.78 37.67 35.70
N CYS A 13 -49.41 36.71 35.01
CA CYS A 13 -50.79 36.29 35.29
C CYS A 13 -50.93 35.62 36.67
N ALA A 14 -49.95 34.81 37.08
CA ALA A 14 -49.97 34.12 38.38
C ALA A 14 -49.83 35.08 39.58
N LEU A 15 -49.15 36.22 39.39
CA LEU A 15 -48.99 37.26 40.42
C LEU A 15 -50.22 38.17 40.58
N ALA A 16 -51.15 38.18 39.61
CA ALA A 16 -52.26 39.14 39.55
C ALA A 16 -53.62 38.62 40.09
N LEU A 17 -53.75 37.34 40.48
CA LEU A 17 -55.03 36.72 40.88
C LEU A 17 -54.98 36.13 42.30
N PRO A 18 -55.75 36.67 43.27
CA PRO A 18 -55.86 36.08 44.61
C PRO A 18 -56.88 34.93 44.59
N GLY A 19 -56.41 33.68 44.53
CA GLY A 19 -57.26 32.51 44.71
C GLY A 19 -56.53 31.18 44.49
N ALA A 20 -56.81 30.18 45.33
CA ALA A 20 -56.21 28.84 45.27
C ALA A 20 -56.36 28.19 43.87
N ALA A 21 -57.49 28.46 43.19
CA ALA A 21 -57.75 27.97 41.83
C ALA A 21 -56.82 28.56 40.75
N ALA A 22 -56.34 29.80 40.92
CA ALA A 22 -55.38 30.42 40.00
C ALA A 22 -53.98 29.82 40.14
N ARG A 23 -53.59 29.43 41.37
CA ARG A 23 -52.33 28.74 41.64
C ARG A 23 -52.30 27.33 41.05
N VAL A 24 -53.38 26.56 41.21
CA VAL A 24 -53.50 25.21 40.62
C VAL A 24 -53.43 25.27 39.09
N ARG A 25 -54.11 26.23 38.44
CA ARG A 25 -54.05 26.39 36.98
C ARG A 25 -52.67 26.83 36.48
N ALA A 26 -51.96 27.66 37.23
CA ALA A 26 -50.60 28.07 36.90
C ALA A 26 -49.60 26.90 37.04
N ASP A 27 -49.76 26.06 38.07
CA ASP A 27 -48.91 24.87 38.29
C ASP A 27 -49.14 23.81 37.20
N GLU A 28 -50.41 23.54 36.84
CA GLU A 28 -50.74 22.67 35.71
C GLU A 28 -50.18 23.18 34.37
N ALA A 29 -50.19 24.50 34.14
CA ALA A 29 -49.61 25.11 32.94
C ALA A 29 -48.09 24.94 32.89
N LEU A 30 -47.41 25.14 34.02
CA LEU A 30 -45.95 24.98 34.13
C LEU A 30 -45.53 23.50 33.95
N GLU A 31 -46.29 22.55 34.50
CA GLU A 31 -46.04 21.13 34.29
C GLU A 31 -46.22 20.71 32.83
N ARG A 32 -47.23 21.24 32.13
CA ARG A 32 -47.43 20.99 30.69
C ARG A 32 -46.24 21.48 29.86
N GLU A 33 -45.73 22.68 30.15
CA GLU A 33 -44.54 23.21 29.46
C GLU A 33 -43.26 22.41 29.77
N ARG A 34 -43.07 21.99 31.03
CA ARG A 34 -41.95 21.12 31.42
C ARG A 34 -41.96 19.80 30.65
N ARG A 35 -43.14 19.17 30.54
CA ARG A 35 -43.31 17.94 29.74
C ARG A 35 -42.98 18.19 28.27
N ILE A 36 -43.46 19.28 27.69
CA ILE A 36 -43.17 19.65 26.29
C ILE A 36 -41.66 19.85 26.07
N ILE A 37 -40.99 20.58 26.96
CA ILE A 37 -39.54 20.84 26.85
C ILE A 37 -38.74 19.54 27.01
N GLU A 38 -39.13 18.68 27.96
CA GLU A 38 -38.46 17.39 28.15
C GLU A 38 -38.64 16.48 26.93
N GLN A 39 -39.86 16.43 26.38
CA GLN A 39 -40.17 15.67 25.18
C GLN A 39 -39.41 16.20 23.96
N GLN A 40 -39.32 17.53 23.79
CA GLN A 40 -38.50 18.17 22.75
C GLN A 40 -37.01 17.84 22.90
N ARG A 41 -36.46 17.86 24.13
CA ARG A 41 -35.06 17.51 24.39
C ARG A 41 -34.76 16.05 24.05
N ARG A 42 -35.68 15.11 24.34
CA ARG A 42 -35.54 13.71 23.96
C ARG A 42 -35.47 13.54 22.44
N VAL A 43 -36.42 14.12 21.72
CA VAL A 43 -36.47 14.07 20.25
C VAL A 43 -35.22 14.70 19.62
N LEU A 44 -34.78 15.86 20.11
CA LEU A 44 -33.54 16.51 19.65
C LEU A 44 -32.30 15.64 19.91
N GLY A 45 -32.24 14.94 21.05
CA GLY A 45 -31.16 14.02 21.37
C GLY A 45 -31.12 12.79 20.45
N GLU A 46 -32.29 12.22 20.15
CA GLU A 46 -32.44 11.11 19.20
C GLU A 46 -32.04 11.52 17.78
N GLN A 47 -32.48 12.69 17.33
CA GLN A 47 -32.11 13.23 16.01
C GLN A 47 -30.60 13.49 15.88
N ARG A 48 -29.95 13.98 16.94
CA ARG A 48 -28.49 14.17 16.93
C ARG A 48 -27.75 12.84 16.80
N ARG A 49 -28.14 11.83 17.59
CA ARG A 49 -27.54 10.49 17.51
C ARG A 49 -27.75 9.83 16.14
N ALA A 50 -28.95 9.97 15.56
CA ALA A 50 -29.25 9.44 14.23
C ALA A 50 -28.35 10.08 13.16
N ARG A 51 -28.16 11.41 13.18
CA ARG A 51 -27.25 12.11 12.27
C ARG A 51 -25.79 11.70 12.46
N GLU A 52 -25.34 11.59 13.71
CA GLU A 52 -23.96 11.15 14.01
C GLU A 52 -23.69 9.74 13.49
N LEU A 53 -24.66 8.82 13.62
CA LEU A 53 -24.54 7.46 13.08
C LEU A 53 -24.50 7.45 11.55
N GLU A 54 -25.37 8.21 10.90
CA GLU A 54 -25.42 8.34 9.43
C GLU A 54 -24.11 8.94 8.87
N GLU A 55 -23.58 9.98 9.51
CA GLU A 55 -22.29 10.56 9.15
C GLU A 55 -21.13 9.56 9.33
N ALA A 56 -21.14 8.81 10.44
CA ALA A 56 -20.12 7.79 10.71
C ALA A 56 -20.17 6.64 9.71
N GLU A 57 -21.37 6.18 9.32
CA GLU A 57 -21.57 5.17 8.28
C GLU A 57 -21.08 5.66 6.93
N THR A 58 -21.43 6.89 6.54
CA THR A 58 -20.98 7.48 5.28
C THR A 58 -19.45 7.58 5.20
N ARG A 59 -18.78 8.01 6.29
CA ARG A 59 -17.31 8.05 6.36
C ARG A 59 -16.68 6.67 6.25
N ARG A 60 -17.29 5.65 6.88
CA ARG A 60 -16.83 4.25 6.78
C ARG A 60 -16.98 3.73 5.36
N GLN A 61 -18.12 3.96 4.72
CA GLN A 61 -18.37 3.56 3.34
C GLN A 61 -17.40 4.23 2.36
N ALA A 62 -17.15 5.54 2.52
CA ALA A 62 -16.18 6.27 1.69
C ALA A 62 -14.75 5.72 1.86
N ALA A 63 -14.31 5.47 3.10
CA ALA A 63 -13.00 4.89 3.38
C ALA A 63 -12.86 3.47 2.81
N GLN A 64 -13.91 2.66 2.88
CA GLN A 64 -13.92 1.32 2.31
C GLN A 64 -13.88 1.36 0.77
N ALA A 65 -14.66 2.24 0.15
CA ALA A 65 -14.66 2.41 -1.31
C ALA A 65 -13.29 2.85 -1.83
N GLU A 66 -12.62 3.76 -1.13
CA GLU A 66 -11.27 4.23 -1.49
C GLU A 66 -10.23 3.11 -1.35
N ARG A 67 -10.29 2.31 -0.28
CA ARG A 67 -9.41 1.13 -0.13
C ARG A 67 -9.63 0.11 -1.25
N SER A 68 -10.88 -0.23 -1.55
CA SER A 68 -11.20 -1.16 -2.64
C SER A 68 -10.75 -0.62 -4.01
N LYS A 69 -10.73 0.69 -4.21
CA LYS A 69 -10.16 1.31 -5.41
C LYS A 69 -8.64 1.12 -5.45
N GLN A 70 -7.94 1.43 -4.36
CA GLN A 70 -6.47 1.27 -4.29
C GLN A 70 -6.02 -0.18 -4.47
N GLU A 71 -6.76 -1.16 -3.91
CA GLU A 71 -6.50 -2.59 -4.09
C GLU A 71 -6.59 -3.04 -5.55
N ARG A 72 -7.50 -2.45 -6.34
CA ARG A 72 -7.63 -2.72 -7.78
C ARG A 72 -6.56 -2.00 -8.60
N ASP A 73 -6.24 -0.76 -8.22
CA ASP A 73 -5.34 0.10 -9.00
C ASP A 73 -3.86 -0.29 -8.83
N ALA A 74 -3.46 -0.75 -7.64
CA ALA A 74 -2.07 -1.11 -7.35
C ALA A 74 -1.52 -2.21 -8.28
N PRO A 75 -2.17 -3.37 -8.47
CA PRO A 75 -1.69 -4.40 -9.40
C PRO A 75 -1.54 -3.89 -10.85
N VAL A 76 -2.47 -3.04 -11.30
CA VAL A 76 -2.46 -2.45 -12.65
C VAL A 76 -1.27 -1.50 -12.80
N ALA A 77 -1.01 -0.67 -11.80
CA ALA A 77 0.11 0.26 -11.81
C ALA A 77 1.46 -0.47 -11.82
N LEU A 78 1.61 -1.54 -11.04
CA LEU A 78 2.82 -2.38 -11.06
C LEU A 78 3.03 -3.04 -12.43
N GLU A 79 1.95 -3.53 -13.05
CA GLU A 79 2.02 -4.14 -14.39
C GLU A 79 2.42 -3.11 -15.45
N ALA A 80 1.85 -1.90 -15.39
CA ALA A 80 2.19 -0.81 -16.30
C ALA A 80 3.66 -0.36 -16.14
N ALA A 81 4.19 -0.31 -14.93
CA ALA A 81 5.60 0.01 -14.71
C ALA A 81 6.54 -1.08 -15.26
N ALA A 82 6.23 -2.35 -14.99
CA ALA A 82 7.03 -3.46 -15.50
C ALA A 82 7.03 -3.53 -17.04
N ASN A 83 5.89 -3.30 -17.68
CA ASN A 83 5.80 -3.29 -19.15
C ASN A 83 6.57 -2.13 -19.77
N ARG A 84 6.54 -0.93 -19.13
CA ARG A 84 7.37 0.20 -19.56
C ARG A 84 8.86 -0.12 -19.46
N LEU A 85 9.32 -0.59 -18.31
CA LEU A 85 10.72 -1.02 -18.13
C LEU A 85 11.12 -2.09 -19.15
N ALA A 86 10.27 -3.10 -19.40
CA ALA A 86 10.60 -4.14 -20.38
C ALA A 86 10.76 -3.57 -21.80
N ASN A 87 9.92 -2.62 -22.22
CA ASN A 87 10.04 -1.95 -23.51
C ASN A 87 11.33 -1.15 -23.61
N ASP A 88 11.61 -0.34 -22.58
CA ASP A 88 12.68 0.66 -22.63
C ASP A 88 14.05 0.01 -22.43
N LEU A 89 14.14 -1.09 -21.66
CA LEU A 89 15.37 -1.86 -21.45
C LEU A 89 15.73 -2.81 -22.59
N THR A 90 14.77 -3.15 -23.45
CA THR A 90 15.01 -4.03 -24.62
C THR A 90 14.55 -3.36 -25.91
N PRO A 91 15.09 -2.17 -26.24
CA PRO A 91 14.74 -1.49 -27.47
C PRO A 91 15.25 -2.31 -28.66
N SER A 92 14.53 -2.23 -29.78
CA SER A 92 14.86 -2.91 -31.02
C SER A 92 16.34 -2.69 -31.40
N GLY A 93 17.14 -3.76 -31.37
CA GLY A 93 18.56 -3.73 -31.73
C GLY A 93 19.55 -3.98 -30.59
N VAL A 94 19.11 -4.00 -29.31
CA VAL A 94 19.97 -4.37 -28.18
C VAL A 94 19.84 -5.88 -27.89
N SER A 95 20.88 -6.65 -28.15
CA SER A 95 20.94 -8.08 -27.80
C SER A 95 21.40 -8.25 -26.35
N CYS A 96 20.51 -8.73 -25.49
CA CYS A 96 20.82 -9.00 -24.07
C CYS A 96 21.20 -10.48 -23.82
N GLY A 97 21.19 -11.32 -24.86
CA GLY A 97 21.48 -12.75 -24.78
C GLY A 97 20.69 -13.46 -23.68
N LYS A 98 21.41 -14.25 -22.88
CA LYS A 98 20.88 -14.84 -21.65
C LYS A 98 20.97 -13.83 -20.50
N LEU A 99 19.82 -13.32 -20.08
CA LEU A 99 19.67 -12.23 -19.13
C LEU A 99 19.33 -12.76 -17.73
N ALA A 100 20.15 -12.43 -16.75
CA ALA A 100 19.90 -12.71 -15.35
C ALA A 100 19.27 -11.48 -14.65
N LEU A 101 18.02 -11.62 -14.20
CA LEU A 101 17.31 -10.56 -13.48
C LEU A 101 17.56 -10.67 -11.99
N MET A 102 18.36 -9.74 -11.45
CA MET A 102 18.68 -9.66 -10.03
C MET A 102 17.47 -9.18 -9.22
N PRO A 103 17.39 -9.50 -7.92
CA PRO A 103 16.38 -8.90 -7.04
C PRO A 103 16.41 -7.38 -7.13
N LEU A 104 15.22 -6.77 -7.23
CA LEU A 104 15.07 -5.32 -7.16
C LEU A 104 15.02 -4.92 -5.69
N LEU A 105 15.90 -4.00 -5.30
CA LEU A 105 16.17 -3.74 -3.89
C LEU A 105 15.72 -2.35 -3.49
N HIS A 106 15.10 -2.25 -2.32
CA HIS A 106 14.86 -0.97 -1.66
C HIS A 106 15.86 -0.83 -0.52
N ARG A 107 16.72 0.20 -0.56
CA ARG A 107 17.75 0.44 0.46
C ARG A 107 18.61 -0.80 0.78
N GLY A 108 18.97 -1.55 -0.27
CA GLY A 108 19.76 -2.79 -0.16
C GLY A 108 18.99 -3.99 0.40
N GLN A 109 17.69 -3.87 0.64
CA GLN A 109 16.84 -4.95 1.13
C GLN A 109 15.87 -5.42 0.04
N ARG A 110 15.60 -6.72 0.03
CA ARG A 110 14.58 -7.31 -0.83
C ARG A 110 13.21 -7.09 -0.19
N THR A 111 12.24 -6.60 -0.95
CA THR A 111 10.89 -6.29 -0.45
C THR A 111 9.83 -7.01 -1.28
N ARG A 112 8.61 -7.14 -0.76
CA ARG A 112 7.48 -7.68 -1.54
C ARG A 112 7.19 -6.84 -2.78
N PHE A 113 7.37 -5.53 -2.70
CA PHE A 113 7.24 -4.65 -3.86
C PHE A 113 8.28 -4.98 -4.94
N GLY A 114 9.57 -5.08 -4.53
CA GLY A 114 10.65 -5.43 -5.45
C GLY A 114 10.43 -6.77 -6.12
N ASP A 115 9.98 -7.78 -5.36
CA ASP A 115 9.59 -9.08 -5.90
C ASP A 115 8.40 -9.00 -6.86
N ALA A 116 7.37 -8.24 -6.49
CA ALA A 116 6.16 -8.10 -7.26
C ALA A 116 6.42 -7.47 -8.63
N ILE A 117 7.31 -6.47 -8.70
CA ILE A 117 7.73 -5.87 -9.98
C ILE A 117 8.70 -6.78 -10.73
N ALA A 118 9.66 -7.41 -10.06
CA ALA A 118 10.60 -8.33 -10.71
C ALA A 118 9.86 -9.48 -11.44
N GLU A 119 8.82 -10.04 -10.83
CA GLU A 119 8.01 -11.08 -11.48
C GLU A 119 7.23 -10.59 -12.69
N ARG A 120 6.69 -9.38 -12.62
CA ARG A 120 6.00 -8.73 -13.75
C ARG A 120 6.98 -8.42 -14.86
N LEU A 121 8.16 -7.91 -14.52
CA LEU A 121 9.21 -7.59 -15.46
C LEU A 121 9.74 -8.86 -16.15
N ARG A 122 9.93 -9.97 -15.41
CA ARG A 122 10.25 -11.28 -16.02
C ARG A 122 9.20 -11.70 -17.04
N ARG A 123 7.90 -11.59 -16.71
CA ARG A 123 6.83 -11.92 -17.66
C ARG A 123 6.83 -11.00 -18.87
N ALA A 124 6.99 -9.69 -18.66
CA ALA A 124 7.05 -8.70 -19.72
C ALA A 124 8.26 -8.91 -20.64
N LEU A 125 9.42 -9.30 -20.12
CA LEU A 125 10.60 -9.57 -20.92
C LEU A 125 10.49 -10.85 -21.77
N ARG A 126 9.61 -11.80 -21.42
CA ARG A 126 9.38 -13.00 -22.24
C ARG A 126 8.85 -12.61 -23.62
N GLY A 127 9.42 -13.19 -24.67
CA GLY A 127 9.04 -12.91 -26.06
C GLY A 127 9.70 -11.67 -26.66
N ARG A 128 10.56 -10.95 -25.92
CA ARG A 128 11.34 -9.80 -26.41
C ARG A 128 12.76 -10.17 -26.86
N GLY A 129 12.97 -11.41 -27.31
CA GLY A 129 14.27 -11.88 -27.80
C GLY A 129 15.33 -12.13 -26.71
N VAL A 130 14.95 -12.13 -25.43
CA VAL A 130 15.84 -12.43 -24.30
C VAL A 130 15.56 -13.82 -23.72
N THR A 131 16.63 -14.52 -23.31
CA THR A 131 16.52 -15.78 -22.56
C THR A 131 16.71 -15.48 -21.08
N LEU A 132 15.67 -15.62 -20.26
CA LEU A 132 15.78 -15.31 -18.83
C LEU A 132 16.40 -16.48 -18.06
N VAL A 133 17.31 -16.17 -17.13
CA VAL A 133 17.76 -17.15 -16.13
C VAL A 133 16.64 -17.39 -15.11
N GLU A 134 16.48 -18.65 -14.72
CA GLU A 134 15.49 -19.04 -13.73
C GLU A 134 15.74 -18.38 -12.37
N ARG A 135 14.66 -17.90 -11.75
CA ARG A 135 14.73 -17.13 -10.51
C ARG A 135 15.36 -17.94 -9.37
N ASP A 136 14.95 -19.19 -9.21
CA ASP A 136 15.42 -20.02 -8.10
C ASP A 136 16.90 -20.37 -8.25
N GLN A 137 17.38 -20.54 -9.48
CA GLN A 137 18.80 -20.72 -9.77
C GLN A 137 19.59 -19.48 -9.36
N LEU A 138 19.14 -18.28 -9.76
CA LEU A 138 19.80 -17.03 -9.39
C LEU A 138 19.81 -16.80 -7.87
N ASN A 139 18.68 -17.05 -7.21
CA ASN A 139 18.58 -16.89 -5.76
C ASN A 139 19.56 -17.81 -5.00
N ARG A 140 19.71 -19.06 -5.46
CA ARG A 140 20.70 -20.00 -4.87
C ARG A 140 22.12 -19.48 -5.05
N ILE A 141 22.49 -19.06 -6.25
CA ILE A 141 23.82 -18.51 -6.53
C ILE A 141 24.09 -17.30 -5.63
N VAL A 142 23.16 -16.35 -5.54
CA VAL A 142 23.32 -15.15 -4.71
C VAL A 142 23.48 -15.51 -3.23
N ALA A 143 22.69 -16.45 -2.72
CA ALA A 143 22.77 -16.91 -1.33
C ALA A 143 24.09 -17.63 -1.02
N GLU A 144 24.54 -18.53 -1.91
CA GLU A 144 25.77 -19.31 -1.74
C GLU A 144 27.02 -18.43 -1.73
N GLN A 145 27.04 -17.42 -2.60
CA GLN A 145 28.18 -16.49 -2.67
C GLN A 145 28.21 -15.50 -1.49
N LYS A 146 27.23 -15.57 -0.55
CA LYS A 146 27.03 -14.62 0.56
C LYS A 146 27.11 -13.17 0.11
N LEU A 147 26.71 -12.92 -1.13
CA LEU A 147 26.88 -11.61 -1.74
C LEU A 147 25.85 -10.69 -1.11
N GLY A 148 26.35 -9.62 -0.51
CA GLY A 148 25.51 -8.46 -0.26
C GLY A 148 25.00 -8.01 -1.62
N VAL A 149 23.71 -8.24 -1.89
CA VAL A 149 23.04 -7.62 -3.03
C VAL A 149 22.88 -6.15 -2.63
N SER A 150 23.95 -5.38 -2.72
CA SER A 150 23.83 -3.93 -2.75
C SER A 150 23.66 -3.58 -4.22
N GLY A 151 22.82 -2.60 -4.58
CA GLY A 151 22.68 -2.14 -5.98
C GLY A 151 24.00 -1.62 -6.61
N LEU A 152 25.09 -1.62 -5.85
CA LEU A 152 26.46 -1.23 -6.14
C LEU A 152 27.39 -2.45 -6.19
N VAL A 153 26.99 -3.51 -6.90
CA VAL A 153 27.85 -4.66 -7.15
C VAL A 153 29.02 -4.23 -8.04
N ASP A 154 30.26 -4.54 -7.64
CA ASP A 154 31.45 -4.24 -8.44
C ASP A 154 31.53 -5.12 -9.71
N GLU A 155 32.37 -4.73 -10.67
CA GLU A 155 32.51 -5.45 -11.96
C GLU A 155 32.95 -6.90 -11.77
N ARG A 156 33.79 -7.17 -10.75
CA ARG A 156 34.31 -8.51 -10.45
C ARG A 156 33.20 -9.45 -9.99
N THR A 157 32.37 -9.00 -9.07
CA THR A 157 31.23 -9.75 -8.53
C THR A 157 30.17 -9.93 -9.61
N THR A 158 29.92 -8.90 -10.42
CA THR A 158 29.01 -8.96 -11.59
C THR A 158 29.45 -10.06 -12.56
N ALA A 159 30.73 -10.09 -12.93
CA ALA A 159 31.26 -11.12 -13.82
C ALA A 159 31.21 -12.53 -13.20
N GLN A 160 31.42 -12.66 -11.89
CA GLN A 160 31.33 -13.94 -11.19
C GLN A 160 29.88 -14.47 -11.15
N ILE A 161 28.91 -13.65 -10.76
CA ILE A 161 27.48 -14.02 -10.77
C ILE A 161 27.08 -14.42 -12.20
N GLY A 162 27.48 -13.61 -13.18
CA GLY A 162 27.23 -13.87 -14.59
C GLY A 162 27.69 -15.24 -15.05
N ARG A 163 28.95 -15.58 -14.76
CA ARG A 163 29.52 -16.90 -15.09
C ARG A 163 28.80 -18.04 -14.38
N LEU A 164 28.50 -17.91 -13.08
CA LEU A 164 27.79 -18.94 -12.30
C LEU A 164 26.35 -19.16 -12.78
N ALA A 165 25.66 -18.08 -13.17
CA ALA A 165 24.32 -18.13 -13.73
C ALA A 165 24.31 -18.60 -15.21
N GLY A 166 25.48 -18.59 -15.86
CA GLY A 166 25.62 -18.75 -17.30
C GLY A 166 24.81 -17.69 -18.05
N ALA A 167 24.92 -16.43 -17.62
CA ALA A 167 24.27 -15.27 -18.21
C ALA A 167 25.29 -14.44 -19.02
N ASP A 168 24.84 -13.83 -20.11
CA ASP A 168 25.62 -12.90 -20.93
C ASP A 168 25.46 -11.46 -20.41
N SER A 169 24.32 -11.18 -19.78
CA SER A 169 23.99 -9.87 -19.20
C SER A 169 23.28 -10.00 -17.86
N LEU A 170 23.44 -8.99 -17.02
CA LEU A 170 22.78 -8.86 -15.72
C LEU A 170 21.87 -7.64 -15.70
N LEU A 171 20.62 -7.81 -15.27
CA LEU A 171 19.71 -6.72 -14.98
C LEU A 171 19.75 -6.46 -13.47
N PHE A 172 20.20 -5.27 -13.10
CA PHE A 172 20.13 -4.74 -11.74
C PHE A 172 18.99 -3.76 -11.63
N GLY A 173 18.45 -3.57 -10.44
CA GLY A 173 17.57 -2.45 -10.20
C GLY A 173 17.36 -2.12 -8.72
N THR A 174 16.97 -0.88 -8.51
CA THR A 174 16.71 -0.27 -7.22
C THR A 174 15.28 0.25 -7.20
N VAL A 175 14.72 0.30 -6.00
CA VAL A 175 13.38 0.81 -5.74
C VAL A 175 13.51 1.88 -4.68
N GLU A 176 13.04 3.10 -4.96
CA GLU A 176 13.05 4.20 -4.01
C GLU A 176 11.71 4.92 -3.99
N GLU A 177 11.24 5.31 -2.80
CA GLU A 177 10.06 6.15 -2.67
C GLU A 177 10.47 7.61 -2.70
N THR A 178 9.92 8.39 -3.63
CA THR A 178 10.21 9.83 -3.79
C THR A 178 8.98 10.56 -4.30
N GLY A 179 8.63 11.69 -3.66
CA GLY A 179 7.63 12.63 -4.19
C GLY A 179 6.22 12.04 -4.38
N GLY A 180 5.80 11.08 -3.54
CA GLY A 180 4.49 10.42 -3.66
C GLY A 180 4.42 9.36 -4.77
N SER A 181 5.57 8.94 -5.30
CA SER A 181 5.69 7.79 -6.20
C SER A 181 6.80 6.85 -5.71
N ILE A 182 6.68 5.58 -6.05
CA ILE A 182 7.75 4.59 -5.91
C ILE A 182 8.40 4.47 -7.30
N VAL A 183 9.67 4.86 -7.39
CA VAL A 183 10.46 4.83 -8.60
C VAL A 183 11.26 3.53 -8.62
N VAL A 184 11.18 2.82 -9.74
CA VAL A 184 12.01 1.65 -10.01
C VAL A 184 13.01 2.05 -11.07
N GLU A 185 14.28 1.99 -10.73
CA GLU A 185 15.39 2.16 -11.67
C GLU A 185 15.95 0.78 -12.01
N ALA A 186 16.23 0.55 -13.27
CA ALA A 186 16.78 -0.72 -13.74
C ALA A 186 17.86 -0.47 -14.80
N ARG A 187 18.91 -1.30 -14.79
CA ARG A 187 20.00 -1.23 -15.76
C ARG A 187 20.44 -2.63 -16.19
N VAL A 188 20.75 -2.78 -17.46
CA VAL A 188 21.29 -4.00 -18.06
C VAL A 188 22.78 -3.81 -18.30
N VAL A 189 23.59 -4.73 -17.80
CA VAL A 189 25.05 -4.71 -17.91
C VAL A 189 25.52 -5.94 -18.67
N SER A 190 26.30 -5.75 -19.74
CA SER A 190 26.98 -6.83 -20.45
C SER A 190 28.16 -7.33 -19.62
N ILE A 191 28.22 -8.63 -19.38
CA ILE A 191 29.31 -9.24 -18.59
C ILE A 191 30.59 -9.35 -19.40
N GLY A 192 30.47 -9.65 -20.71
CA GLY A 192 31.62 -9.81 -21.59
C GLY A 192 32.34 -8.49 -21.88
N GLU A 193 31.56 -7.41 -22.04
CA GLU A 193 32.07 -6.08 -22.40
C GLU A 193 32.23 -5.15 -21.19
N GLY A 194 31.57 -5.44 -20.06
CA GLY A 194 31.58 -4.58 -18.88
C GLY A 194 30.80 -3.27 -19.04
N VAL A 195 30.01 -3.13 -20.10
CA VAL A 195 29.28 -1.88 -20.42
C VAL A 195 27.81 -1.97 -20.03
N VAL A 196 27.22 -0.81 -19.71
CA VAL A 196 25.78 -0.66 -19.52
C VAL A 196 25.11 -0.61 -20.89
N LEU A 197 24.27 -1.61 -21.19
CA LEU A 197 23.53 -1.71 -22.46
C LEU A 197 22.27 -0.84 -22.47
N ALA A 198 21.61 -0.71 -21.32
CA ALA A 198 20.41 0.10 -21.12
C ALA A 198 20.27 0.48 -19.64
N ALA A 199 19.69 1.65 -19.37
CA ALA A 199 19.37 2.11 -18.02
C ALA A 199 18.12 2.98 -18.05
N GLU A 200 17.06 2.55 -17.38
CA GLU A 200 15.73 3.13 -17.49
C GLU A 200 15.01 3.13 -16.14
N GLN A 201 13.96 3.94 -16.04
CA GLN A 201 13.17 4.06 -14.81
C GLN A 201 11.67 4.10 -15.08
N ALA A 202 10.89 3.60 -14.12
CA ALA A 202 9.44 3.70 -14.15
C ALA A 202 8.87 4.06 -12.78
N GLY A 203 7.90 4.99 -12.79
CA GLY A 203 7.15 5.39 -11.59
C GLY A 203 5.88 4.57 -11.39
N VAL A 204 5.65 4.19 -10.14
CA VAL A 204 4.40 3.62 -9.62
C VAL A 204 3.82 4.60 -8.60
N PRO A 205 2.54 4.99 -8.68
CA PRO A 205 1.94 5.84 -7.65
C PRO A 205 2.09 5.23 -6.24
N SER A 206 2.51 6.04 -5.28
CA SER A 206 2.56 5.62 -3.87
C SER A 206 1.14 5.71 -3.29
N ASN A 207 0.62 4.58 -2.85
CA ASN A 207 -0.62 4.48 -2.07
C ASN A 207 -0.39 3.53 -0.88
N ASP A 208 -1.39 3.35 -0.03
CA ASP A 208 -1.27 2.54 1.18
C ASP A 208 -0.83 1.10 0.87
N ILE A 209 -1.34 0.53 -0.23
CA ILE A 209 -1.01 -0.84 -0.67
C ILE A 209 0.43 -0.93 -1.18
N THR A 210 0.84 -0.06 -2.10
CA THR A 210 2.18 -0.12 -2.69
C THR A 210 3.26 0.20 -1.66
N ARG A 211 2.98 1.10 -0.72
CA ARG A 211 3.86 1.40 0.41
C ARG A 211 3.96 0.25 1.40
N ALA A 212 2.85 -0.43 1.71
CA ALA A 212 2.87 -1.63 2.54
C ALA A 212 3.74 -2.72 1.92
N LEU A 213 3.65 -2.94 0.61
CA LEU A 213 4.51 -3.88 -0.12
C LEU A 213 5.99 -3.46 -0.10
N LEU A 214 6.27 -2.16 -0.16
CA LEU A 214 7.64 -1.64 -0.10
C LEU A 214 8.25 -1.81 1.30
N ALA A 215 7.44 -1.69 2.35
CA ALA A 215 7.87 -1.86 3.73
C ALA A 215 8.04 -3.34 4.14
N ASP A 216 7.35 -4.28 3.48
CA ASP A 216 7.45 -5.72 3.78
C ASP A 216 8.76 -6.30 3.25
N VAL A 217 9.77 -6.38 4.13
CA VAL A 217 11.10 -6.94 3.84
C VAL A 217 11.05 -8.46 3.81
N VAL A 218 11.48 -9.04 2.69
CA VAL A 218 11.58 -10.48 2.50
C VAL A 218 12.93 -10.96 3.01
N THR A 219 12.96 -11.51 4.22
CA THR A 219 14.13 -12.22 4.73
C THR A 219 14.27 -13.55 3.98
N THR A 220 15.31 -13.69 3.18
CA THR A 220 15.69 -15.01 2.69
C THR A 220 16.48 -15.71 3.79
N GLU A 221 15.82 -16.51 4.61
CA GLU A 221 16.52 -17.62 5.26
C GLU A 221 17.11 -18.48 4.14
N PRO A 222 18.41 -18.85 4.19
CA PRO A 222 18.96 -19.81 3.24
C PRO A 222 18.11 -21.10 3.33
N PRO A 223 17.85 -21.77 2.19
CA PRO A 223 17.10 -23.01 2.22
C PRO A 223 17.79 -23.96 3.19
N ARG A 224 17.06 -24.40 4.22
CA ARG A 224 17.52 -25.49 5.09
C ARG A 224 17.73 -26.68 4.16
N LEU A 225 19.00 -27.06 3.96
CA LEU A 225 19.32 -28.32 3.33
C LEU A 225 18.54 -29.39 4.10
N PRO A 226 17.85 -30.33 3.44
CA PRO A 226 17.26 -31.46 4.14
C PRO A 226 18.41 -32.09 4.94
N GLU A 227 18.28 -32.09 6.26
CA GLU A 227 19.18 -32.82 7.13
C GLU A 227 19.23 -34.22 6.54
N ALA A 228 20.41 -34.64 6.09
CA ALA A 228 20.59 -35.97 5.57
C ALA A 228 20.02 -36.91 6.63
N GLU A 229 18.94 -37.61 6.30
CA GLU A 229 18.40 -38.66 7.15
C GLU A 229 19.58 -39.59 7.43
N GLU A 230 20.18 -39.44 8.61
CA GLU A 230 21.04 -40.45 9.18
C GLU A 230 20.15 -41.67 9.27
N LYS A 231 20.26 -42.53 8.27
CA LYS A 231 19.79 -43.91 8.35
C LYS A 231 20.54 -44.52 9.52
N SER A 232 19.96 -44.38 10.69
CA SER A 232 20.29 -45.14 11.88
C SER A 232 20.05 -46.59 11.51
N ASN A 233 21.13 -47.26 11.11
CA ASN A 233 21.18 -48.71 11.09
C ASN A 233 20.91 -49.19 12.51
N HIS A 234 19.72 -49.75 12.73
CA HIS A 234 19.45 -50.74 13.76
C HIS A 234 19.11 -52.05 13.06
#